data_AF-A0A926RU51-F1
#
_entry.id   AF-A0A926RU51-F1
#
_cell.length_a   1.000
_cell.length_b   1.000
_cell.length_c   1.000
_cell.angle_alpha   90.00
_cell.angle_beta   90.00
_cell.angle_gamma   90.00
#
_symmetry.space_group_name_H-M   'P 1'
#
loop_
_entity.id
_entity.type
_entity.pdbx_description
1 polymer ?
#
loop_
_entity_poly.entity_id
_entity_poly.type
_entity_poly.pdbx_seq_one_letter_code
_entity_poly.pdbx_strand_id
1 'polypeptide(L)'
;MSNIWLLVRSSNTLSTLESLSVSSNDSNGSYPDEKRSNRRRKVVLLLAKLHEYIAHVDAGWNQLVQFTTYKAAYAGKQVIQVDPYNTSQACSESGLIVKKGLKNRVHSCSCGYTEDRDINVAKNILKKAVA
;
A
#
# COMPACT_ATOMS: atom_id res chain seq x y z
N MET A 1 -2.35 -2.33 2.86
CA MET A 1 -2.10 -0.94 2.42
C MET A 1 -0.71 -0.89 1.80
N SER A 2 -0.62 -1.32 0.55
CA SER A 2 0.63 -1.39 -0.20
C SER A 2 0.90 0.00 -0.79
N ASN A 3 1.74 0.78 -0.10
CA ASN A 3 2.02 2.17 -0.46
C ASN A 3 2.95 2.27 -1.68
N ILE A 4 2.51 1.89 -2.88
CA ILE A 4 3.38 1.92 -4.08
C ILE A 4 3.75 3.37 -4.44
N TRP A 5 5.06 3.68 -4.52
CA TRP A 5 5.56 4.91 -5.15
C TRP A 5 6.07 4.56 -6.55
N LEU A 6 5.63 5.34 -7.53
CA LEU A 6 5.92 5.17 -8.96
C LEU A 6 7.18 5.96 -9.31
N LEU A 7 8.32 5.28 -9.47
CA LEU A 7 9.42 5.77 -10.32
C LEU A 7 9.17 5.32 -11.76
N VAL A 8 10.08 5.53 -12.69
CA VAL A 8 9.83 5.45 -14.13
C VAL A 8 10.92 4.65 -14.92
N ARG A 9 10.77 3.32 -15.23
CA ARG A 9 11.73 2.45 -15.99
C ARG A 9 11.38 0.94 -16.33
N SER A 10 11.55 0.59 -17.62
CA SER A 10 11.07 -0.55 -18.46
C SER A 10 10.69 -1.96 -17.91
N SER A 11 9.54 -2.47 -18.45
CA SER A 11 9.05 -3.85 -18.75
C SER A 11 8.78 -4.89 -17.62
N ASN A 12 7.51 -5.30 -17.42
CA ASN A 12 6.83 -6.58 -17.85
C ASN A 12 6.80 -7.63 -16.69
N THR A 13 5.76 -8.41 -16.34
CA THR A 13 4.40 -8.73 -16.81
C THR A 13 3.65 -9.51 -15.68
N LEU A 14 2.31 -9.49 -15.74
CA LEU A 14 1.28 -10.03 -14.84
C LEU A 14 1.18 -11.57 -14.72
N SER A 15 0.55 -12.07 -13.64
CA SER A 15 -0.51 -13.10 -13.73
C SER A 15 -1.35 -13.22 -12.44
N THR A 16 -2.66 -13.30 -12.63
CA THR A 16 -3.79 -13.52 -11.69
C THR A 16 -4.01 -14.99 -11.33
N LEU A 17 -4.99 -15.24 -10.43
CA LEU A 17 -5.90 -16.41 -10.22
C LEU A 17 -5.96 -16.78 -8.72
N GLU A 18 -6.99 -17.38 -8.14
CA GLU A 18 -8.46 -17.43 -8.28
C GLU A 18 -8.96 -18.18 -7.02
N SER A 19 -10.21 -17.90 -6.65
CA SER A 19 -11.09 -18.46 -5.61
C SER A 19 -10.94 -19.93 -5.21
N LEU A 20 -11.11 -20.24 -3.92
CA LEU A 20 -11.56 -21.56 -3.45
C LEU A 20 -12.63 -21.43 -2.35
N SER A 21 -13.65 -22.26 -2.48
CA SER A 21 -14.96 -22.29 -1.84
C SER A 21 -14.94 -22.83 -0.39
N VAL A 22 -15.86 -22.32 0.43
CA VAL A 22 -16.16 -22.82 1.78
C VAL A 22 -17.25 -23.89 1.69
N SER A 23 -16.95 -25.11 2.15
CA SER A 23 -17.98 -26.13 2.45
C SER A 23 -18.38 -26.03 3.92
N SER A 24 -19.68 -25.83 4.17
CA SER A 24 -20.28 -25.80 5.52
C SER A 24 -21.17 -27.03 5.72
N ASN A 25 -20.79 -27.90 6.65
CA ASN A 25 -21.68 -28.85 7.33
C ASN A 25 -21.62 -28.53 8.81
N ASP A 26 -22.76 -28.40 9.49
CA ASP A 26 -22.98 -28.88 10.85
C ASP A 26 -24.43 -28.65 11.30
N SER A 27 -25.01 -29.72 11.84
CA SER A 27 -26.41 -29.86 12.29
C SER A 27 -26.55 -29.53 13.78
N ASN A 28 -27.70 -28.97 14.15
CA ASN A 28 -28.37 -29.03 15.47
C ASN A 28 -27.77 -28.29 16.69
N GLY A 29 -28.45 -27.22 17.11
CA GLY A 29 -28.30 -26.60 18.43
C GLY A 29 -29.34 -25.49 18.67
N SER A 30 -30.22 -25.70 19.65
CA SER A 30 -31.35 -24.84 20.04
C SER A 30 -30.92 -23.55 20.79
N TYR A 31 -31.72 -22.49 20.55
CA TYR A 31 -31.85 -21.16 21.18
C TYR A 31 -31.20 -19.96 20.47
N PRO A 32 -31.99 -18.94 20.02
CA PRO A 32 -31.45 -17.78 19.35
C PRO A 32 -30.86 -16.82 20.38
N ASP A 33 -29.54 -16.86 20.58
CA ASP A 33 -28.83 -15.71 21.15
C ASP A 33 -28.87 -14.58 20.11
N GLU A 34 -30.03 -13.92 20.04
CA GLU A 34 -30.33 -12.83 19.12
C GLU A 34 -29.31 -11.70 19.26
N LYS A 35 -28.81 -11.46 20.48
CA LYS A 35 -27.78 -10.44 20.75
C LYS A 35 -26.44 -10.82 20.14
N ARG A 36 -26.01 -12.09 20.21
CA ARG A 36 -24.81 -12.58 19.52
C ARG A 36 -25.00 -12.66 18.01
N SER A 37 -26.18 -13.05 17.54
CA SER A 37 -26.55 -13.02 16.11
C SER A 37 -26.51 -11.60 15.55
N ASN A 38 -27.03 -10.62 16.29
CA ASN A 38 -27.00 -9.21 15.92
C ASN A 38 -25.59 -8.61 15.99
N ARG A 39 -24.77 -9.01 16.99
CA ARG A 39 -23.33 -8.66 17.02
C ARG A 39 -22.58 -9.21 15.80
N ARG A 40 -22.81 -10.48 15.43
CA ARG A 40 -22.23 -11.10 14.24
C ARG A 40 -22.67 -10.38 12.96
N ARG A 41 -23.97 -10.13 12.80
CA ARG A 41 -24.52 -9.34 11.67
C ARG A 41 -23.91 -7.95 11.57
N LYS A 42 -23.75 -7.26 12.70
CA LYS A 42 -23.11 -5.94 12.76
C LYS A 42 -21.65 -5.99 12.32
N VAL A 43 -20.89 -7.00 12.76
CA VAL A 43 -19.49 -7.19 12.32
C VAL A 43 -19.42 -7.49 10.82
N VAL A 44 -20.25 -8.40 10.31
CA VAL A 44 -20.30 -8.74 8.87
C VAL A 44 -20.62 -7.49 8.03
N LEU A 45 -21.61 -6.69 8.46
CA LEU A 45 -21.96 -5.44 7.77
C LEU A 45 -20.82 -4.42 7.80
N LEU A 46 -20.12 -4.27 8.93
CA LEU A 46 -18.96 -3.39 9.04
C LEU A 46 -17.81 -3.84 8.13
N LEU A 47 -17.54 -5.15 8.05
CA LEU A 47 -16.52 -5.70 7.17
C LEU A 47 -16.88 -5.49 5.69
N ALA A 48 -18.16 -5.70 5.31
CA ALA A 48 -18.62 -5.44 3.95
C ALA A 48 -18.43 -3.97 3.55
N LYS A 49 -18.80 -3.02 4.44
CA LYS A 49 -18.57 -1.59 4.23
C LYS A 49 -17.08 -1.24 4.13
N LEU A 50 -16.24 -1.88 4.94
CA LEU A 50 -14.79 -1.68 4.87
C LEU A 50 -14.22 -2.20 3.55
N HIS A 51 -14.67 -3.36 3.07
CA HIS A 51 -14.25 -3.91 1.78
C HIS A 51 -14.65 -3.00 0.61
N GLU A 52 -15.86 -2.46 0.62
CA GLU A 52 -16.32 -1.51 -0.38
C GLU A 52 -15.44 -0.25 -0.43
N TYR A 53 -15.14 0.32 0.74
CA TYR A 53 -14.27 1.50 0.85
C TYR A 53 -12.86 1.22 0.31
N ILE A 54 -12.26 0.08 0.71
CA ILE A 54 -10.92 -0.32 0.23
C ILE A 54 -10.95 -0.50 -1.29
N ALA A 55 -11.94 -1.20 -1.83
CA ALA A 55 -12.09 -1.42 -3.27
C ALA A 55 -12.18 -0.09 -4.05
N HIS A 56 -12.91 0.89 -3.53
CA HIS A 56 -13.01 2.21 -4.15
C HIS A 56 -11.65 2.93 -4.18
N VAL A 57 -10.91 2.92 -3.08
CA VAL A 57 -9.58 3.54 -3.00
C VAL A 57 -8.60 2.83 -3.95
N ASP A 58 -8.60 1.50 -3.98
CA ASP A 58 -7.74 0.69 -4.85
C ASP A 58 -8.05 0.94 -6.34
N ALA A 59 -9.32 1.11 -6.71
CA ALA A 59 -9.71 1.45 -8.08
C ALA A 59 -9.11 2.79 -8.54
N GLY A 60 -9.14 3.81 -7.68
CA GLY A 60 -8.54 5.12 -7.96
C GLY A 60 -7.01 5.06 -8.11
N TRP A 61 -6.33 4.32 -7.23
CA TRP A 61 -4.88 4.11 -7.34
C TRP A 61 -4.50 3.35 -8.62
N ASN A 62 -5.26 2.32 -8.98
CA ASN A 62 -5.02 1.58 -10.21
C ASN A 62 -5.16 2.47 -11.46
N GLN A 63 -6.16 3.34 -11.50
CA GLN A 63 -6.31 4.32 -12.58
C GLN A 63 -5.12 5.28 -12.65
N LEU A 64 -4.64 5.79 -11.52
CA LEU A 64 -3.46 6.66 -11.48
C LEU A 64 -2.22 5.94 -12.04
N VAL A 65 -1.98 4.69 -11.63
CA VAL A 65 -0.87 3.87 -12.14
C VAL A 65 -1.01 3.66 -13.64
N GLN A 66 -2.20 3.30 -14.13
CA GLN A 66 -2.45 3.13 -15.56
C GLN A 66 -2.15 4.41 -16.34
N PHE A 67 -2.66 5.55 -15.86
CA PHE A 67 -2.53 6.83 -16.54
C PHE A 67 -1.08 7.31 -16.62
N THR A 68 -0.37 7.22 -15.49
CA THR A 68 1.06 7.56 -15.45
C THR A 68 1.88 6.61 -16.32
N THR A 69 1.55 5.32 -16.33
CA THR A 69 2.26 4.31 -17.13
C THR A 69 2.12 4.58 -18.62
N TYR A 70 0.89 4.76 -19.13
CA TYR A 70 0.71 4.98 -20.56
C TYR A 70 1.25 6.35 -21.01
N LYS A 71 1.11 7.40 -20.18
CA LYS A 71 1.67 8.73 -20.49
C LYS A 71 3.19 8.73 -20.47
N ALA A 72 3.82 8.01 -19.54
CA ALA A 72 5.25 7.82 -19.52
C ALA A 72 5.71 7.11 -20.80
N ALA A 73 5.05 6.00 -21.17
CA ALA A 73 5.35 5.26 -22.40
C ALA A 73 5.22 6.15 -23.66
N TYR A 74 4.17 6.96 -23.74
CA TYR A 74 3.98 7.92 -24.83
C TYR A 74 5.14 8.94 -24.94
N ALA A 75 5.73 9.34 -23.80
CA ALA A 75 6.88 10.24 -23.75
C ALA A 75 8.25 9.54 -23.89
N GLY A 76 8.29 8.24 -24.23
CA GLY A 76 9.53 7.46 -24.28
C GLY A 76 10.18 7.24 -22.90
N LYS A 77 9.37 7.31 -21.84
CA LYS A 77 9.73 6.98 -20.45
C LYS A 77 8.95 5.70 -20.07
N GLN A 78 9.08 5.18 -18.85
CA GLN A 78 8.29 4.01 -18.42
C GLN A 78 7.95 4.15 -16.93
N VAL A 79 7.03 3.45 -16.25
CA VAL A 79 6.83 3.51 -14.77
C VAL A 79 7.44 2.29 -13.98
N ILE A 80 8.40 2.46 -13.05
CA ILE A 80 8.82 1.46 -12.03
C ILE A 80 8.00 1.60 -10.74
N GLN A 81 7.56 0.49 -10.19
CA GLN A 81 7.05 0.42 -8.84
C GLN A 81 8.18 0.04 -7.87
N VAL A 82 8.37 0.82 -6.80
CA VAL A 82 9.33 0.49 -5.73
C VAL A 82 8.63 0.05 -4.45
N ASP A 83 9.28 -0.83 -3.70
CA ASP A 83 8.80 -1.22 -2.36
C ASP A 83 8.84 -0.01 -1.40
N PRO A 84 7.69 0.41 -0.83
CA PRO A 84 7.64 1.52 0.13
C PRO A 84 8.24 1.23 1.49
N TYR A 85 8.58 -0.02 1.79
CA TYR A 85 9.00 -0.38 3.13
C TYR A 85 10.17 0.51 3.59
N ASN A 86 9.95 1.18 4.73
CA ASN A 86 10.86 2.10 5.41
C ASN A 86 11.37 3.31 4.61
N THR A 87 10.80 3.67 3.45
CA THR A 87 11.31 4.78 2.62
C THR A 87 11.31 6.14 3.31
N SER A 88 10.37 6.40 4.22
CA SER A 88 10.29 7.65 4.99
C SER A 88 11.10 7.68 6.28
N GLN A 89 11.55 6.51 6.73
CA GLN A 89 12.32 6.37 7.96
C GLN A 89 13.81 6.14 7.69
N ALA A 90 14.15 5.47 6.60
CA ALA A 90 15.53 5.26 6.19
C ALA A 90 16.20 6.60 5.83
N CYS A 91 17.41 6.80 6.33
CA CYS A 91 18.25 7.92 5.93
C CYS A 91 18.79 7.67 4.52
N SER A 92 18.63 8.66 3.63
CA SER A 92 19.15 8.55 2.27
C SER A 92 20.67 8.51 2.21
N GLU A 93 21.40 9.10 3.15
CA GLU A 93 22.87 9.06 3.17
C GLU A 93 23.43 7.78 3.78
N SER A 94 22.92 7.37 4.95
CA SER A 94 23.50 6.27 5.74
C SER A 94 22.71 4.97 5.74
N GLY A 95 21.46 4.98 5.27
CA GLY A 95 20.54 3.84 5.36
C GLY A 95 19.96 3.57 6.76
N LEU A 96 20.41 4.30 7.80
CA LEU A 96 19.93 4.12 9.17
C LEU A 96 18.43 4.43 9.29
N ILE A 97 17.72 3.64 10.08
CA ILE A 97 16.29 3.84 10.35
C ILE A 97 16.11 4.88 11.45
N VAL A 98 15.53 6.03 11.08
CA VAL A 98 15.11 7.07 12.01
C VAL A 98 13.60 6.97 12.21
N LYS A 99 13.17 6.38 13.32
CA LYS A 99 11.75 6.29 13.68
C LYS A 99 11.17 7.68 13.91
N LYS A 100 10.09 8.02 13.20
CA LYS A 100 9.38 9.30 13.33
C LYS A 100 7.91 9.15 12.96
N GLY A 101 7.05 9.97 13.56
CA GLY A 101 5.62 10.01 13.24
C GLY A 101 5.31 10.85 11.98
N LEU A 102 4.11 10.70 11.44
CA LEU A 102 3.65 11.41 10.23
C LEU A 102 3.67 12.94 10.35
N LYS A 103 3.57 13.48 11.57
CA LYS A 103 3.64 14.93 11.82
C LYS A 103 5.06 15.49 11.72
N ASN A 104 6.09 14.66 11.88
CA ASN A 104 7.46 15.12 11.77
C ASN A 104 7.84 15.23 10.28
N ARG A 105 8.04 16.47 9.83
CA ARG A 105 8.35 16.83 8.45
C ARG A 105 9.85 16.96 8.21
N VAL A 106 10.67 16.98 9.26
CA VAL A 106 12.13 17.06 9.15
C VAL A 106 12.74 15.69 9.39
N HIS A 107 13.60 15.26 8.47
CA HIS A 107 14.43 14.08 8.65
C HIS A 107 15.78 14.50 9.21
N SER A 108 15.97 14.37 10.53
CA SER A 108 17.30 14.49 11.16
C SER A 108 17.83 13.11 11.53
N CYS A 109 19.04 12.78 11.07
CA CYS A 109 19.70 11.50 11.30
C CYS A 109 20.98 11.69 12.11
N SER A 110 21.36 10.66 12.90
CA SER A 110 22.60 10.64 13.67
C SER A 110 23.87 10.69 12.82
N CYS A 111 23.79 10.40 11.52
CA CYS A 111 24.90 10.58 10.58
C CYS A 111 25.21 12.04 10.23
N GLY A 112 24.43 13.01 10.76
CA GLY A 112 24.57 14.44 10.49
C GLY A 112 23.68 14.96 9.36
N TYR A 113 23.04 14.07 8.58
CA TYR A 113 22.10 14.47 7.53
C TYR A 113 20.79 15.01 8.11
N THR A 114 20.43 16.24 7.73
CA THR A 114 19.15 16.87 8.07
C THR A 114 18.52 17.53 6.83
N GLU A 115 17.29 17.16 6.48
CA GLU A 115 16.56 17.64 5.29
C GLU A 115 15.05 17.51 5.52
N ASP A 116 14.21 18.07 4.63
CA ASP A 116 12.79 17.72 4.56
C ASP A 116 12.59 16.20 4.30
N ARG A 117 11.60 15.63 4.99
CA ARG A 117 11.30 14.19 4.93
C ARG A 117 10.93 13.74 3.52
N ASP A 118 10.18 14.53 2.78
CA ASP A 118 9.70 14.15 1.45
C ASP A 118 10.86 14.22 0.43
N ILE A 119 11.82 15.14 0.61
CA ILE A 119 13.09 15.13 -0.15
C ILE A 119 13.90 13.87 0.16
N ASN A 120 14.04 13.51 1.43
CA ASN A 120 14.72 12.26 1.82
C ASN A 120 14.03 11.02 1.23
N VAL A 121 12.70 10.98 1.26
CA VAL A 121 11.89 9.91 0.64
C VAL A 121 12.15 9.83 -0.86
N ALA A 122 12.17 10.97 -1.57
CA ALA A 122 12.43 11.01 -3.01
C ALA A 122 13.82 10.44 -3.35
N LYS A 123 14.86 10.82 -2.58
CA LYS A 123 16.21 10.26 -2.73
C LYS A 123 16.22 8.74 -2.50
N ASN A 124 15.50 8.25 -1.48
CA ASN A 124 15.39 6.81 -1.22
C ASN A 124 14.67 6.05 -2.33
N ILE A 125 13.55 6.59 -2.84
CA ILE A 125 12.81 6.01 -3.97
C ILE A 125 13.70 5.92 -5.19
N LEU A 126 14.44 6.99 -5.50
CA LEU A 126 15.40 7.00 -6.61
C LEU A 126 16.47 5.92 -6.44
N LYS A 127 17.09 5.81 -5.26
CA LYS A 127 18.10 4.78 -4.97
C LYS A 127 17.54 3.37 -5.15
N LYS A 128 16.34 3.08 -4.63
CA LYS A 128 15.68 1.77 -4.79
C LYS A 128 15.31 1.46 -6.24
N ALA A 129 15.07 2.47 -7.06
CA ALA A 129 14.68 2.32 -8.45
C ALA A 129 15.86 2.12 -9.42
N VAL A 130 17.07 2.49 -8.99
CA VAL A 130 18.31 2.41 -9.80
C VAL A 130 19.21 1.25 -9.36
N ALA A 131 19.06 0.78 -8.11
CA ALA A 131 19.74 -0.41 -7.59
C ALA A 131 19.34 -1.68 -8.32
#